data_AF-A0A514XD98-F1
#
_entry.id   AF-A0A514XD98-F1
#
_cell.length_a   1.000
_cell.length_b   1.000
_cell.length_c   1.000
_cell.angle_alpha   90.00
_cell.angle_beta   90.00
_cell.angle_gamma   90.00
#
_symmetry.space_group_name_H-M   'P 1'
#
loop_
_entity.id
_entity.type
_entity.pdbx_description
1 polymer ?
#
loop_
_entity_poly.entity_id
_entity_poly.type
_entity_poly.pdbx_seq_one_letter_code
_entity_poly.pdbx_strand_id
1 'polypeptide(L)'
;MKSIFLKAALGAAFLLPAPAFSQSKSETYKDIIEKAYNLSLQKDRQQALNILNAAIARDSRPLAQAELKKAALDVAHVFFSDKAQQLYETSLSLKKSDLNQAISKLSEAQRIEPDNLTIIIEAARLQIAKSDCSNAQEGLVKALKLVPFDEDLKLANAQAQACSGSWVEFAKNPESVDAKKSSYQKYWMALTVEHQLKLKNLTKASEVSANLIKLEPKYPEASYWSWKVSQALKKSNVEFGQKYVMACKNISASQYRQYMIDPMLCRRTTEVEGEIKGMNGTTE
;
A
#
# COMPACT_ATOMS: atom_id res chain seq x y z
N MET A 1 2.31 8.02 -70.26
CA MET A 1 1.33 8.94 -70.85
C MET A 1 -0.06 8.32 -70.77
N LYS A 2 -0.96 8.88 -69.95
CA LYS A 2 -2.41 8.75 -70.11
C LYS A 2 -3.07 9.85 -69.28
N SER A 3 -3.51 10.88 -70.01
CA SER A 3 -4.29 12.01 -69.55
C SER A 3 -5.73 11.56 -69.33
N ILE A 4 -6.33 11.89 -68.19
CA ILE A 4 -7.77 11.70 -67.94
C ILE A 4 -8.35 12.96 -67.30
N PHE A 5 -9.46 13.36 -67.92
CA PHE A 5 -10.24 14.57 -67.81
C PHE A 5 -10.70 14.95 -66.39
N LEU A 6 -10.48 16.21 -66.02
CA LEU A 6 -11.22 16.91 -64.95
C LEU A 6 -12.60 17.31 -65.48
N LYS A 7 -13.68 16.83 -64.85
CA LYS A 7 -15.01 17.42 -64.96
C LYS A 7 -15.31 18.19 -63.68
N ALA A 8 -15.41 19.52 -63.81
CA ALA A 8 -15.86 20.41 -62.75
C ALA A 8 -17.39 20.31 -62.62
N ALA A 9 -17.87 19.87 -61.46
CA ALA A 9 -19.27 19.95 -61.08
C ALA A 9 -19.45 21.12 -60.11
N LEU A 10 -20.11 22.19 -60.56
CA LEU A 10 -20.62 23.25 -59.69
C LEU A 10 -21.80 22.69 -58.90
N GLY A 11 -21.56 22.33 -57.64
CA GLY A 11 -22.60 21.98 -56.67
C GLY A 11 -23.12 23.23 -55.97
N ALA A 12 -24.44 23.42 -56.00
CA ALA A 12 -25.14 24.47 -55.28
C ALA A 12 -24.95 24.29 -53.75
N ALA A 13 -24.40 25.32 -53.09
CA ALA A 13 -24.21 25.34 -51.65
C ALA A 13 -25.54 25.56 -50.93
N PHE A 14 -26.11 24.48 -50.39
CA PHE A 14 -27.20 24.56 -49.41
C PHE A 14 -26.64 25.09 -48.08
N LEU A 15 -27.00 26.31 -47.71
CA LEU A 15 -26.77 26.88 -46.39
C LEU A 15 -27.70 26.18 -45.38
N LEU A 16 -27.22 25.10 -44.76
CA LEU A 16 -27.89 24.48 -43.62
C LEU A 16 -27.77 25.41 -42.39
N PRO A 17 -28.86 25.63 -41.63
CA PRO A 17 -28.81 26.41 -40.40
C PRO A 17 -27.85 25.74 -39.40
N ALA A 18 -26.90 26.52 -38.88
CA ALA A 18 -25.96 26.03 -37.89
C ALA A 18 -26.74 25.54 -36.65
N PRO A 19 -26.47 24.31 -36.15
CA PRO A 19 -27.11 23.84 -34.94
C PRO A 19 -26.77 24.80 -33.79
N ALA A 20 -27.80 25.27 -33.08
CA ALA A 20 -27.61 26.04 -31.86
C ALA A 20 -26.88 25.16 -30.84
N PHE A 21 -25.57 25.38 -30.68
CA PHE A 21 -24.78 24.72 -29.65
C PHE A 21 -25.26 25.21 -28.28
N SER A 22 -26.14 24.43 -27.66
CA SER A 22 -26.45 24.54 -26.23
C SER A 22 -25.14 24.46 -25.46
N GLN A 23 -24.75 25.55 -24.80
CA GLN A 23 -23.64 25.53 -23.85
C GLN A 23 -24.05 24.63 -22.68
N SER A 24 -23.67 23.36 -22.71
CA SER A 24 -23.81 22.48 -21.57
C SER A 24 -23.03 23.10 -20.41
N LYS A 25 -23.71 23.43 -19.31
CA LYS A 25 -23.07 23.90 -18.09
C LYS A 25 -21.94 22.93 -17.75
N SER A 26 -20.72 23.44 -17.59
CA SER A 26 -19.57 22.62 -17.22
C SER A 26 -19.82 21.97 -15.87
N GLU A 27 -19.81 20.64 -15.80
CA GLU A 27 -19.87 19.89 -14.55
C GLU A 27 -18.78 20.36 -13.58
N THR A 28 -19.15 20.62 -12.32
CA THR A 28 -18.23 20.95 -11.24
C THR A 28 -17.58 19.69 -10.67
N TYR A 29 -16.49 19.82 -9.91
CA TYR A 29 -15.87 18.66 -9.25
C TYR A 29 -16.81 18.00 -8.23
N LYS A 30 -17.75 18.76 -7.66
CA LYS A 30 -18.76 18.23 -6.73
C LYS A 30 -19.77 17.33 -7.44
N ASP A 31 -20.23 17.73 -8.63
CA ASP A 31 -21.12 16.92 -9.47
C ASP A 31 -20.45 15.59 -9.85
N ILE A 32 -19.13 15.62 -10.10
CA ILE A 32 -18.35 14.40 -10.41
C ILE A 32 -18.24 13.48 -9.19
N ILE A 33 -18.02 14.03 -7.99
CA ILE A 33 -17.99 13.24 -6.75
C ILE A 33 -19.34 12.57 -6.51
N GLU A 34 -20.44 13.31 -6.65
CA GLU A 34 -21.79 12.76 -6.51
C GLU A 34 -22.05 11.64 -7.53
N LYS A 35 -21.68 11.86 -8.79
CA LYS A 35 -21.76 10.83 -9.84
C LYS A 35 -20.95 9.59 -9.50
N ALA A 36 -19.75 9.75 -8.93
CA ALA A 36 -18.90 8.63 -8.52
C ALA A 36 -19.51 7.85 -7.36
N TYR A 37 -20.12 8.51 -6.38
CA TYR A 37 -20.85 7.83 -5.31
C TYR A 37 -22.08 7.10 -5.82
N ASN A 38 -22.81 7.66 -6.80
CA ASN A 38 -23.93 6.95 -7.42
C ASN A 38 -23.49 5.68 -8.16
N LEU A 39 -22.34 5.72 -8.84
CA LEU A 39 -21.73 4.52 -9.45
C LEU A 39 -21.27 3.51 -8.39
N SER A 40 -20.72 4.00 -7.28
CA SER A 40 -20.33 3.19 -6.12
C SER A 40 -21.54 2.45 -5.51
N LEU A 41 -22.70 3.10 -5.40
CA LEU A 41 -23.96 2.48 -4.98
C LEU A 41 -24.45 1.39 -5.95
N GLN A 42 -24.15 1.54 -7.23
CA GLN A 42 -24.41 0.52 -8.27
C GLN A 42 -23.33 -0.58 -8.30
N LYS A 43 -22.38 -0.55 -7.36
CA LYS A 43 -21.23 -1.46 -7.26
C LYS A 43 -20.25 -1.38 -8.44
N ASP A 44 -20.27 -0.29 -9.21
CA ASP A 44 -19.31 -0.04 -10.30
C ASP A 44 -18.12 0.79 -9.81
N ARG A 45 -17.25 0.15 -9.01
CA ARG A 45 -16.04 0.77 -8.45
C ARG A 45 -15.12 1.29 -9.55
N GLN A 46 -14.92 0.50 -10.60
CA GLN A 46 -13.96 0.81 -11.65
C GLN A 46 -14.38 2.06 -12.42
N GLN A 47 -15.65 2.18 -12.80
CA GLN A 47 -16.14 3.38 -13.48
C GLN A 47 -16.09 4.61 -12.57
N ALA A 48 -16.46 4.47 -11.30
CA ALA A 48 -16.38 5.54 -10.30
C ALA A 48 -14.94 6.06 -10.15
N LEU A 49 -13.95 5.18 -10.00
CA LEU A 49 -12.55 5.57 -9.90
C LEU A 49 -12.03 6.20 -11.19
N ASN A 50 -12.43 5.71 -12.36
CA ASN A 50 -12.02 6.29 -13.65
C ASN A 50 -12.49 7.75 -13.80
N ILE A 51 -13.73 8.08 -13.44
CA ILE A 51 -14.24 9.45 -13.54
C ILE A 51 -13.58 10.39 -12.53
N LEU A 52 -13.30 9.90 -11.31
CA LEU A 52 -12.59 10.66 -10.29
C LEU A 52 -11.14 10.94 -10.72
N ASN A 53 -10.44 9.94 -11.25
CA ASN A 53 -9.07 10.11 -11.75
C ASN A 53 -8.99 11.08 -12.92
N ALA A 54 -9.95 11.03 -13.85
CA ALA A 54 -10.02 12.01 -14.94
C ALA A 54 -10.22 13.44 -14.41
N ALA A 55 -11.05 13.61 -13.38
CA ALA A 55 -11.24 14.91 -12.73
C ALA A 55 -9.99 15.38 -11.96
N ILE A 56 -9.31 14.47 -11.26
CA ILE A 56 -8.02 14.73 -10.59
C ILE A 56 -6.95 15.13 -11.61
N ALA A 57 -6.93 14.55 -12.81
CA ALA A 57 -5.96 14.98 -13.83
C ALA A 57 -6.25 16.39 -14.38
N ARG A 58 -7.53 16.81 -14.38
CA ARG A 58 -7.99 18.04 -15.01
C ARG A 58 -8.02 19.25 -14.07
N ASP A 59 -8.35 19.06 -12.79
CA ASP A 59 -8.53 20.18 -11.86
C ASP A 59 -7.21 20.57 -11.19
N SER A 60 -6.75 21.81 -11.31
CA SER A 60 -5.50 22.26 -10.68
C SER A 60 -5.67 22.86 -9.29
N ARG A 61 -6.91 23.05 -8.82
CA ARG A 61 -7.19 23.74 -7.55
C ARG A 61 -6.88 22.81 -6.37
N PRO A 62 -6.05 23.21 -5.40
CA PRO A 62 -5.66 22.34 -4.29
C PRO A 62 -6.83 21.78 -3.47
N LEU A 63 -7.87 22.60 -3.24
CA LEU A 63 -9.06 22.16 -2.50
C LEU A 63 -9.85 21.09 -3.28
N ALA A 64 -10.11 21.30 -4.56
CA ALA A 64 -10.82 20.34 -5.41
C ALA A 64 -10.03 19.03 -5.55
N GLN A 65 -8.71 19.13 -5.72
CA GLN A 65 -7.79 17.99 -5.71
C GLN A 65 -7.91 17.16 -4.43
N ALA A 66 -7.90 17.81 -3.27
CA ALA A 66 -8.00 17.12 -1.99
C ALA A 66 -9.35 16.40 -1.84
N GLU A 67 -10.46 17.04 -2.20
CA GLU A 67 -11.80 16.44 -2.11
C GLU A 67 -11.98 15.28 -3.10
N LEU A 68 -11.52 15.42 -4.35
CA LEU A 68 -11.57 14.36 -5.36
C LEU A 68 -10.73 13.14 -4.95
N LYS A 69 -9.50 13.36 -4.44
CA LYS A 69 -8.65 12.28 -3.94
C LYS A 69 -9.27 11.59 -2.74
N LYS A 70 -9.88 12.34 -1.82
CA LYS A 70 -10.61 11.77 -0.69
C LYS A 70 -11.76 10.89 -1.18
N ALA A 71 -12.60 11.38 -2.09
CA ALA A 71 -13.70 10.61 -2.65
C ALA A 71 -13.22 9.32 -3.36
N ALA A 72 -12.09 9.39 -4.07
CA ALA A 72 -11.48 8.22 -4.71
C ALA A 72 -11.01 7.19 -3.67
N LEU A 73 -10.40 7.62 -2.57
CA LEU A 73 -10.04 6.71 -1.46
C LEU A 73 -11.29 6.07 -0.84
N ASP A 74 -12.33 6.86 -0.56
CA ASP A 74 -13.58 6.34 0.02
C ASP A 74 -14.18 5.23 -0.87
N VAL A 75 -14.28 5.48 -2.19
CA VAL A 75 -14.79 4.51 -3.18
C VAL A 75 -13.87 3.28 -3.32
N ALA A 76 -12.56 3.47 -3.25
CA ALA A 76 -11.59 2.40 -3.44
C ALA A 76 -11.55 1.40 -2.27
N HIS A 77 -11.84 1.86 -1.05
CA HIS A 77 -11.73 1.05 0.18
C HIS A 77 -13.05 0.52 0.72
N VAL A 78 -14.19 1.16 0.39
CA VAL A 78 -15.50 0.75 0.89
C VAL A 78 -15.88 -0.65 0.39
N PHE A 79 -16.43 -1.47 1.29
CA PHE A 79 -17.01 -2.76 0.95
C PHE A 79 -18.42 -2.58 0.38
N PHE A 80 -18.71 -3.25 -0.72
CA PHE A 80 -20.05 -3.32 -1.35
C PHE A 80 -20.83 -4.59 -0.99
N SER A 81 -20.19 -5.49 -0.25
CA SER A 81 -20.75 -6.74 0.23
C SER A 81 -20.39 -6.99 1.69
N ASP A 82 -21.42 -7.13 2.54
CA ASP A 82 -21.26 -7.54 3.94
C ASP A 82 -20.51 -8.88 4.06
N LYS A 83 -20.73 -9.79 3.11
CA LYS A 83 -20.02 -11.08 3.05
C LYS A 83 -18.52 -10.89 2.81
N ALA A 84 -18.14 -10.00 1.89
CA ALA A 84 -16.72 -9.70 1.64
C ALA A 84 -16.07 -9.08 2.88
N GLN A 85 -16.77 -8.15 3.55
CA GLN A 85 -16.30 -7.55 4.79
C GLN A 85 -16.13 -8.59 5.91
N GLN A 86 -17.10 -9.50 6.10
CA GLN A 86 -17.00 -10.55 7.11
C GLN A 86 -15.82 -11.49 6.86
N LEU A 87 -15.59 -11.87 5.59
CA LEU A 87 -14.45 -12.70 5.19
C LEU A 87 -13.12 -11.99 5.42
N TYR A 88 -13.06 -10.69 5.11
CA TYR A 88 -11.90 -9.84 5.40
C TYR A 88 -11.60 -9.81 6.92
N GLU A 89 -12.58 -9.48 7.76
CA GLU A 89 -12.41 -9.45 9.22
C GLU A 89 -12.01 -10.82 9.80
N THR A 90 -12.57 -11.89 9.25
CA THR A 90 -12.19 -13.26 9.63
C THR A 90 -10.71 -13.52 9.30
N SER A 91 -10.26 -13.13 8.10
CA SER A 91 -8.86 -13.23 7.71
C SER A 91 -7.93 -12.48 8.69
N LEU A 92 -8.30 -11.25 9.07
CA LEU A 92 -7.51 -10.46 10.01
C LEU A 92 -7.37 -11.16 11.38
N SER A 93 -8.44 -11.80 11.86
CA SER A 93 -8.41 -12.53 13.13
C SER A 93 -7.50 -13.77 13.10
N LEU A 94 -7.34 -14.38 11.93
CA LEU A 94 -6.55 -15.59 11.72
C LEU A 94 -5.08 -15.29 11.41
N LYS A 95 -4.74 -14.08 10.96
CA LYS A 95 -3.38 -13.68 10.51
C LYS A 95 -2.24 -14.07 11.46
N LYS A 96 -2.49 -14.02 12.78
CA LYS A 96 -1.53 -14.37 13.83
C LYS A 96 -1.37 -15.88 14.01
N SER A 97 -2.48 -16.62 14.02
CA SER A 97 -2.55 -18.02 14.44
C SER A 97 -2.50 -19.01 13.28
N ASP A 98 -3.15 -18.69 12.16
CA ASP A 98 -3.27 -19.54 10.99
C ASP A 98 -3.20 -18.70 9.71
N LEU A 99 -1.98 -18.51 9.21
CA LEU A 99 -1.71 -17.71 8.01
C LEU A 99 -2.36 -18.31 6.76
N ASN A 100 -2.43 -19.64 6.64
CA ASN A 100 -2.99 -20.28 5.44
C ASN A 100 -4.52 -20.12 5.41
N GLN A 101 -5.18 -20.27 6.55
CA GLN A 101 -6.62 -20.04 6.63
C GLN A 101 -6.97 -18.56 6.43
N ALA A 102 -6.14 -17.63 6.96
CA ALA A 102 -6.29 -16.19 6.67
C ALA A 102 -6.24 -15.91 5.16
N ILE A 103 -5.23 -16.44 4.46
CA ILE A 103 -5.10 -16.30 3.00
C ILE A 103 -6.33 -16.87 2.28
N SER A 104 -6.82 -18.04 2.69
CA SER A 104 -8.02 -18.64 2.09
C SER A 104 -9.25 -17.73 2.23
N LYS A 105 -9.50 -17.20 3.43
CA LYS A 105 -10.65 -16.32 3.69
C LYS A 105 -10.56 -15.01 2.91
N LEU A 106 -9.37 -14.45 2.80
CA LEU A 106 -9.15 -13.22 2.03
C LEU A 106 -9.27 -13.45 0.53
N SER A 107 -8.84 -14.61 0.01
CA SER A 107 -9.05 -15.00 -1.38
C SER A 107 -10.54 -15.13 -1.71
N GLU A 108 -11.35 -15.68 -0.79
CA GLU A 108 -12.80 -15.70 -0.94
C GLU A 108 -13.38 -14.27 -0.99
N ALA A 109 -12.92 -13.36 -0.13
CA ALA A 109 -13.33 -11.95 -0.14
C ALA A 109 -12.97 -11.27 -1.47
N GLN A 110 -11.76 -11.50 -1.96
CA GLN A 110 -11.26 -10.95 -3.22
C GLN A 110 -12.07 -11.43 -4.45
N ARG A 111 -12.60 -12.66 -4.44
CA ARG A 111 -13.49 -13.11 -5.52
C ARG A 111 -14.82 -12.36 -5.55
N ILE A 112 -15.28 -11.88 -4.39
CA ILE A 112 -16.52 -11.10 -4.28
C ILE A 112 -16.26 -9.64 -4.67
N GLU A 113 -15.13 -9.08 -4.23
CA GLU A 113 -14.73 -7.71 -4.55
C GLU A 113 -13.28 -7.63 -5.06
N PRO A 114 -13.04 -7.92 -6.34
CA PRO A 114 -11.69 -8.04 -6.90
C PRO A 114 -10.89 -6.74 -6.88
N ASP A 115 -11.59 -5.60 -6.94
CA ASP A 115 -10.99 -4.27 -7.04
C ASP A 115 -11.02 -3.49 -5.72
N ASN A 116 -11.38 -4.12 -4.60
CA ASN A 116 -11.37 -3.46 -3.30
C ASN A 116 -9.91 -3.34 -2.79
N LEU A 117 -9.43 -2.11 -2.61
CA LEU A 117 -8.03 -1.87 -2.24
C LEU A 117 -7.67 -2.39 -0.85
N THR A 118 -8.62 -2.34 0.10
CA THR A 118 -8.42 -2.90 1.45
C THR A 118 -8.10 -4.40 1.38
N ILE A 119 -8.82 -5.13 0.53
CA ILE A 119 -8.58 -6.58 0.32
C ILE A 119 -7.24 -6.81 -0.40
N ILE A 120 -6.94 -6.06 -1.46
CA ILE A 120 -5.70 -6.20 -2.23
C ILE A 120 -4.46 -5.94 -1.37
N ILE A 121 -4.48 -4.86 -0.58
CA ILE A 121 -3.38 -4.48 0.31
C ILE A 121 -3.13 -5.58 1.34
N GLU A 122 -4.19 -6.08 1.99
CA GLU A 122 -4.03 -7.14 2.98
C GLU A 122 -3.59 -8.46 2.35
N ALA A 123 -4.04 -8.78 1.13
CA ALA A 123 -3.63 -9.97 0.40
C ALA A 123 -2.12 -9.96 0.14
N ALA A 124 -1.60 -8.81 -0.29
CA ALA A 124 -0.17 -8.62 -0.44
C ALA A 124 0.59 -8.80 0.88
N ARG A 125 0.08 -8.28 1.99
CA ARG A 125 0.71 -8.44 3.32
C ARG A 125 0.74 -9.89 3.77
N LEU A 126 -0.33 -10.66 3.52
CA LEU A 126 -0.35 -12.10 3.82
C LEU A 126 0.61 -12.89 2.90
N GLN A 127 0.74 -12.49 1.64
CA GLN A 127 1.71 -13.08 0.71
C GLN A 127 3.15 -12.79 1.13
N ILE A 128 3.47 -11.55 1.54
CA ILE A 128 4.77 -11.20 2.13
C ILE A 128 5.07 -12.03 3.37
N ALA A 129 4.08 -12.19 4.26
CA ALA A 129 4.19 -13.03 5.45
C ALA A 129 4.46 -14.52 5.12
N LYS A 130 4.06 -14.97 3.93
CA LYS A 130 4.33 -16.31 3.37
C LYS A 130 5.60 -16.36 2.51
N SER A 131 6.36 -15.26 2.46
CA SER A 131 7.54 -15.08 1.60
C SER A 131 7.26 -15.15 0.09
N ASP A 132 6.01 -14.96 -0.32
CA ASP A 132 5.58 -14.90 -1.72
C ASP A 132 5.55 -13.45 -2.21
N CYS A 133 6.73 -12.84 -2.31
CA CYS A 133 6.88 -11.41 -2.59
C CYS A 133 6.44 -11.05 -4.03
N SER A 134 6.58 -11.97 -4.99
CA SER A 134 6.22 -11.73 -6.39
C SER A 134 4.72 -11.56 -6.57
N ASN A 135 3.93 -12.47 -5.98
CA ASN A 135 2.48 -12.38 -6.05
C ASN A 135 1.94 -11.17 -5.26
N ALA A 136 2.60 -10.82 -4.14
CA ALA A 136 2.29 -9.60 -3.39
C ALA A 136 2.37 -8.36 -4.27
N GLN A 137 3.42 -8.23 -5.07
CA GLN A 137 3.65 -7.03 -5.86
C GLN A 137 2.69 -6.90 -7.06
N GLU A 138 2.28 -8.00 -7.69
CA GLU A 138 1.48 -7.95 -8.92
C GLU A 138 0.15 -7.19 -8.73
N GLY A 139 -0.59 -7.50 -7.67
CA GLY A 139 -1.86 -6.84 -7.36
C GLY A 139 -1.68 -5.35 -7.02
N LEU A 140 -0.64 -5.04 -6.24
CA LEU A 140 -0.34 -3.68 -5.80
C LEU A 140 0.01 -2.75 -6.96
N VAL A 141 0.80 -3.23 -7.93
CA VAL A 141 1.17 -2.43 -9.11
C VAL A 141 -0.05 -2.10 -9.97
N LYS A 142 -1.00 -3.02 -10.11
CA LYS A 142 -2.27 -2.76 -10.82
C LYS A 142 -3.10 -1.73 -10.05
N ALA A 143 -3.24 -1.88 -8.74
CA ALA A 143 -3.96 -0.94 -7.87
C ALA A 143 -3.34 0.47 -7.89
N LEU A 144 -2.00 0.59 -7.90
CA LEU A 144 -1.31 1.89 -7.93
C LEU A 144 -1.56 2.68 -9.22
N LYS A 145 -1.87 2.00 -10.33
CA LYS A 145 -2.30 2.68 -11.57
C LYS A 145 -3.67 3.33 -11.41
N LEU A 146 -4.52 2.78 -10.54
CA LEU A 146 -5.86 3.30 -10.27
C LEU A 146 -5.84 4.38 -9.19
N VAL A 147 -5.08 4.21 -8.12
CA VAL A 147 -5.05 5.17 -7.00
C VAL A 147 -3.60 5.48 -6.61
N PRO A 148 -2.86 6.26 -7.43
CA PRO A 148 -1.42 6.48 -7.25
C PRO A 148 -1.06 7.36 -6.04
N PHE A 149 -2.05 7.89 -5.33
CA PHE A 149 -1.89 8.76 -4.17
C PHE A 149 -2.30 8.11 -2.85
N ASP A 150 -2.78 6.86 -2.87
CA ASP A 150 -3.04 6.10 -1.64
C ASP A 150 -1.71 5.73 -0.96
N GLU A 151 -1.53 6.23 0.26
CA GLU A 151 -0.31 6.01 1.01
C GLU A 151 -0.19 4.59 1.56
N ASP A 152 -1.29 3.96 1.98
CA ASP A 152 -1.26 2.59 2.52
C ASP A 152 -0.90 1.60 1.41
N LEU A 153 -1.44 1.83 0.21
CA LEU A 153 -1.11 1.08 -0.98
C LEU A 153 0.37 1.22 -1.38
N LYS A 154 0.91 2.45 -1.32
CA LYS A 154 2.35 2.69 -1.55
C LYS A 154 3.22 1.99 -0.52
N LEU A 155 2.83 2.03 0.75
CA LEU A 155 3.53 1.33 1.82
C LEU A 155 3.53 -0.17 1.57
N ALA A 156 2.38 -0.76 1.24
CA ALA A 156 2.28 -2.18 0.93
C ALA A 156 3.16 -2.57 -0.26
N ASN A 157 3.20 -1.75 -1.32
CA ASN A 157 4.09 -1.97 -2.45
C ASN A 157 5.57 -1.88 -2.06
N ALA A 158 5.94 -0.91 -1.22
CA ALA A 158 7.29 -0.81 -0.69
C ALA A 158 7.68 -2.02 0.19
N GLN A 159 6.73 -2.55 0.98
CA GLN A 159 6.91 -3.80 1.74
C GLN A 159 7.14 -4.99 0.81
N ALA A 160 6.39 -5.11 -0.28
CA ALA A 160 6.56 -6.17 -1.27
C ALA A 160 7.93 -6.08 -1.99
N GLN A 161 8.36 -4.87 -2.35
CA GLN A 161 9.66 -4.63 -2.95
C GLN A 161 10.83 -4.90 -2.00
N ALA A 162 10.68 -4.58 -0.71
CA ALA A 162 11.64 -4.94 0.32
C ALA A 162 11.74 -6.47 0.47
N CYS A 163 10.60 -7.17 0.51
CA CYS A 163 10.50 -8.62 0.55
C CYS A 163 11.24 -9.28 -0.63
N SER A 164 11.04 -8.78 -1.87
CA SER A 164 11.72 -9.30 -3.07
C SER A 164 13.16 -8.84 -3.22
N GLY A 165 13.66 -7.95 -2.34
CA GLY A 165 14.99 -7.34 -2.46
C GLY A 165 15.12 -6.34 -3.60
N SER A 166 14.01 -5.86 -4.17
CA SER A 166 13.97 -4.86 -5.25
C SER A 166 14.23 -3.43 -4.73
N TRP A 167 15.38 -3.21 -4.10
CA TRP A 167 15.74 -1.97 -3.39
C TRP A 167 15.79 -0.72 -4.29
N VAL A 168 16.09 -0.88 -5.57
CA VAL A 168 16.08 0.22 -6.56
C VAL A 168 14.67 0.78 -6.75
N GLU A 169 13.67 -0.09 -6.83
CA GLU A 169 12.27 0.34 -6.93
C GLU A 169 11.74 0.84 -5.59
N PHE A 170 12.14 0.20 -4.48
CA PHE A 170 11.83 0.67 -3.14
C PHE A 170 12.24 2.13 -2.95
N ALA A 171 13.45 2.52 -3.35
CA ALA A 171 13.99 3.86 -3.17
C ALA A 171 13.13 4.97 -3.82
N LYS A 172 12.31 4.64 -4.83
CA LYS A 172 11.40 5.60 -5.49
C LYS A 172 10.15 5.91 -4.68
N ASN A 173 9.71 5.04 -3.76
CA ASN A 173 8.45 5.26 -3.03
C ASN A 173 8.54 6.35 -1.96
N PRO A 174 9.57 6.40 -1.09
CA PRO A 174 9.68 7.41 -0.04
C PRO A 174 9.72 8.85 -0.58
N GLU A 175 10.21 9.07 -1.80
CA GLU A 175 10.21 10.40 -2.44
C GLU A 175 8.81 10.88 -2.80
N SER A 176 7.85 9.96 -2.95
CA SER A 176 6.47 10.26 -3.33
C SER A 176 5.51 10.47 -2.14
N VAL A 177 6.04 10.43 -0.91
CA VAL A 177 5.28 10.51 0.35
C VAL A 177 6.04 11.39 1.34
N ASP A 178 5.37 12.30 2.04
CA ASP A 178 5.97 12.99 3.21
C ASP A 178 5.99 12.02 4.41
N ALA A 179 6.90 11.04 4.37
CA ALA A 179 6.98 9.97 5.35
C ALA A 179 7.19 10.47 6.79
N LYS A 180 7.65 11.73 6.98
CA LYS A 180 7.81 12.34 8.30
C LYS A 180 6.49 12.81 8.93
N LYS A 181 5.50 13.15 8.10
CA LYS A 181 4.16 13.57 8.55
C LYS A 181 3.10 12.47 8.42
N SER A 182 3.48 11.37 7.78
CA SER A 182 2.67 10.18 7.59
C SER A 182 2.23 9.53 8.90
N SER A 183 1.00 9.02 8.95
CA SER A 183 0.51 8.13 10.01
C SER A 183 1.26 6.77 10.03
N TYR A 184 1.90 6.43 8.92
CA TYR A 184 2.71 5.23 8.69
C TYR A 184 4.21 5.45 8.89
N GLN A 185 4.64 6.61 9.42
CA GLN A 185 6.06 6.96 9.58
C GLN A 185 6.91 5.83 10.18
N LYS A 186 6.45 5.17 11.23
CA LYS A 186 7.16 4.05 11.88
C LYS A 186 7.42 2.86 10.95
N TYR A 187 6.49 2.54 10.05
CA TYR A 187 6.65 1.44 9.10
C TYR A 187 7.61 1.82 7.96
N TRP A 188 7.54 3.06 7.48
CA TRP A 188 8.54 3.60 6.55
C TRP A 188 9.94 3.58 7.13
N MET A 189 10.08 3.94 8.41
CA MET A 189 11.37 3.90 9.12
C MET A 189 11.90 2.46 9.27
N ALA A 190 11.04 1.48 9.58
CA ALA A 190 11.42 0.08 9.64
C ALA A 190 12.02 -0.41 8.30
N LEU A 191 11.34 -0.15 7.18
CA LEU A 191 11.85 -0.48 5.84
C LEU A 191 13.14 0.28 5.51
N THR A 192 13.27 1.52 5.99
CA THR A 192 14.49 2.31 5.82
C THR A 192 15.67 1.68 6.57
N VAL A 193 15.48 1.17 7.79
CA VAL A 193 16.54 0.46 8.52
C VAL A 193 17.00 -0.76 7.72
N GLU A 194 16.05 -1.57 7.23
CA GLU A 194 16.37 -2.74 6.42
C GLU A 194 17.17 -2.39 5.17
N HIS A 195 16.73 -1.38 4.42
CA HIS A 195 17.43 -0.90 3.23
C HIS A 195 18.86 -0.45 3.55
N GLN A 196 19.07 0.33 4.62
CA GLN A 196 20.41 0.79 5.01
C GLN A 196 21.33 -0.37 5.44
N LEU A 197 20.78 -1.41 6.08
CA LEU A 197 21.52 -2.64 6.39
C LEU A 197 21.96 -3.36 5.11
N LYS A 198 21.10 -3.44 4.08
CA LYS A 198 21.45 -4.04 2.79
C LYS A 198 22.53 -3.25 2.05
N LEU A 199 22.51 -1.93 2.14
CA LEU A 199 23.56 -1.04 1.64
C LEU A 199 24.84 -1.04 2.50
N LYS A 200 24.86 -1.77 3.62
CA LYS A 200 25.94 -1.75 4.63
C LYS A 200 26.23 -0.36 5.20
N ASN A 201 25.27 0.56 5.13
CA ASN A 201 25.37 1.89 5.75
C ASN A 201 24.95 1.80 7.22
N LEU A 202 25.82 1.20 8.04
CA LEU A 202 25.52 0.87 9.44
C LEU A 202 25.29 2.12 10.31
N THR A 203 25.98 3.22 10.02
CA THR A 203 25.78 4.50 10.70
C THR A 203 24.35 5.00 10.52
N LYS A 204 23.87 5.03 9.27
CA LYS A 204 22.50 5.48 9.01
C LYS A 204 21.46 4.49 9.54
N ALA A 205 21.70 3.19 9.40
CA ALA A 205 20.82 2.17 9.96
C ALA A 205 20.64 2.34 11.48
N SER A 206 21.73 2.61 12.21
CA SER A 206 21.71 2.88 13.65
C SER A 206 20.95 4.15 14.02
N GLU A 207 21.17 5.25 13.29
CA GLU A 207 20.44 6.51 13.52
C GLU A 207 18.93 6.33 13.32
N VAL A 208 18.53 5.72 12.20
CA VAL A 208 17.12 5.51 11.87
C VAL A 208 16.46 4.55 12.88
N SER A 209 17.17 3.48 13.28
CA SER A 209 16.66 2.53 14.27
C SER A 209 16.47 3.17 15.66
N ALA A 210 17.41 4.00 16.11
CA ALA A 210 17.27 4.76 17.36
C ALA A 210 16.06 5.72 17.32
N ASN A 211 15.88 6.42 16.20
CA ASN A 211 14.72 7.30 16.00
C ASN A 211 13.40 6.50 15.97
N LEU A 212 13.39 5.29 15.40
CA LEU A 212 12.21 4.42 15.37
C LEU A 212 11.78 4.00 16.78
N ILE A 213 12.74 3.59 17.62
CA ILE A 213 12.46 3.27 19.04
C ILE A 213 11.92 4.50 19.78
N LYS A 214 12.49 5.68 19.56
CA LYS A 214 12.01 6.92 20.19
C LYS A 214 10.59 7.28 19.76
N LEU A 215 10.28 7.10 18.48
CA LEU A 215 8.97 7.41 17.91
C LEU A 215 7.88 6.48 18.44
N GLU A 216 8.15 5.18 18.51
CA GLU A 216 7.17 4.18 18.92
C GLU A 216 7.82 3.08 19.78
N PRO A 217 8.01 3.32 21.10
CA PRO A 217 8.69 2.38 21.99
C PRO A 217 7.96 1.04 22.19
N LYS A 218 6.65 1.00 21.91
CA LYS A 218 5.78 -0.17 22.09
C LYS A 218 5.69 -1.06 20.84
N TYR A 219 6.23 -0.63 19.70
CA TYR A 219 6.24 -1.41 18.47
C TYR A 219 7.35 -2.47 18.53
N PRO A 220 7.02 -3.77 18.55
CA PRO A 220 8.01 -4.83 18.77
C PRO A 220 9.15 -4.80 17.74
N GLU A 221 8.84 -4.59 16.47
CA GLU A 221 9.82 -4.64 15.39
C GLU A 221 10.87 -3.53 15.48
N ALA A 222 10.61 -2.43 16.20
CA ALA A 222 11.65 -1.43 16.49
C ALA A 222 12.83 -2.06 17.27
N SER A 223 12.55 -2.95 18.22
CA SER A 223 13.57 -3.67 18.98
C SER A 223 14.29 -4.71 18.12
N TYR A 224 13.55 -5.43 17.26
CA TYR A 224 14.15 -6.35 16.29
C TYR A 224 15.16 -5.64 15.38
N TRP A 225 14.78 -4.49 14.81
CA TRP A 225 15.68 -3.73 13.93
C TRP A 225 16.91 -3.20 14.66
N SER A 226 16.79 -2.72 15.90
CA SER A 226 17.96 -2.32 16.70
C SER A 226 18.88 -3.49 17.03
N TRP A 227 18.32 -4.68 17.27
CA TRP A 227 19.09 -5.90 17.45
C TRP A 227 19.85 -6.27 16.17
N LYS A 228 19.20 -6.31 14.99
CA LYS A 228 19.89 -6.59 13.70
C LYS A 228 21.00 -5.59 13.41
N VAL A 229 20.78 -4.30 13.69
CA VAL A 229 21.82 -3.28 13.53
C VAL A 229 23.02 -3.53 14.46
N SER A 230 22.76 -3.91 15.72
CA SER A 230 23.82 -4.23 16.68
C SER A 230 24.64 -5.45 16.26
N GLN A 231 23.98 -6.51 15.77
CA GLN A 231 24.62 -7.69 15.20
C GLN A 231 25.52 -7.31 14.01
N ALA A 232 25.02 -6.47 13.09
CA ALA A 232 25.78 -6.01 11.93
C ALA A 232 27.02 -5.16 12.33
N LEU A 233 26.93 -4.42 13.44
CA LEU A 233 28.04 -3.68 14.04
C LEU A 233 29.00 -4.55 14.86
N LYS A 234 28.77 -5.87 14.95
CA LYS A 234 29.50 -6.81 15.82
C LYS A 234 29.48 -6.39 17.30
N LYS A 235 28.41 -5.71 17.72
CA LYS A 235 28.18 -5.35 19.12
C LYS A 235 27.24 -6.39 19.72
N SER A 236 27.67 -7.04 20.80
CA SER A 236 26.76 -7.86 21.58
C SER A 236 25.73 -6.95 22.24
N ASN A 237 24.49 -7.00 21.76
CA ASN A 237 23.37 -6.30 22.38
C ASN A 237 22.16 -7.25 22.45
N VAL A 238 22.29 -8.21 23.36
CA VAL A 238 21.27 -9.23 23.63
C VAL A 238 19.98 -8.60 24.19
N GLU A 239 20.06 -7.43 24.83
CA GLU A 239 18.93 -6.74 25.45
C GLU A 239 17.82 -6.41 24.43
N PHE A 240 18.16 -5.87 23.26
CA PHE A 240 17.15 -5.58 22.23
C PHE A 240 16.46 -6.84 21.70
N GLY A 241 17.22 -7.94 21.55
CA GLY A 241 16.67 -9.22 21.13
C GLY A 241 15.72 -9.81 22.18
N GLN A 242 16.10 -9.76 23.47
CA GLN A 242 15.23 -10.17 24.58
C GLN A 242 13.96 -9.31 24.64
N LYS A 243 14.09 -8.00 24.50
CA LYS A 243 12.96 -7.06 24.48
C LYS A 243 11.98 -7.38 23.35
N TYR A 244 12.49 -7.68 22.15
CA TYR A 244 11.65 -8.12 21.02
C TYR A 244 10.87 -9.39 21.34
N VAL A 245 11.56 -10.44 21.81
CA VAL A 245 10.94 -11.73 22.14
C VAL A 245 9.86 -11.57 23.21
N MET A 246 10.16 -10.83 24.29
CA MET A 246 9.19 -10.56 25.36
C MET A 246 7.99 -9.77 24.84
N ALA A 247 8.21 -8.72 24.06
CA ALA A 247 7.13 -7.91 23.49
C ALA A 247 6.21 -8.75 22.58
N CYS A 248 6.78 -9.66 21.80
CA CYS A 248 6.02 -10.51 20.89
C CYS A 248 5.25 -11.64 21.60
N LYS A 249 5.84 -12.26 22.62
CA LYS A 249 5.15 -13.26 23.45
C LYS A 249 3.98 -12.66 24.23
N ASN A 250 4.14 -11.42 24.69
CA ASN A 250 3.16 -10.73 25.52
C ASN A 250 2.30 -9.72 24.74
N ILE A 251 2.29 -9.78 23.40
CA ILE A 251 1.53 -8.81 22.58
C ILE A 251 0.02 -9.00 22.78
N SER A 252 -0.65 -7.97 23.29
CA SER A 252 -2.11 -7.97 23.43
C SER A 252 -2.81 -7.96 22.07
N ALA A 253 -4.07 -8.41 22.01
CA ALA A 253 -4.86 -8.36 20.78
C ALA A 253 -4.98 -6.93 20.21
N SER A 254 -5.12 -5.93 21.10
CA SER A 254 -5.18 -4.51 20.71
C SER A 254 -3.87 -4.04 20.08
N GLN A 255 -2.72 -4.34 20.69
CA GLN A 255 -1.41 -3.98 20.12
C GLN A 255 -1.15 -4.72 18.81
N TYR A 256 -1.56 -5.99 18.71
CA TYR A 256 -1.43 -6.73 17.46
C TYR A 256 -2.21 -6.04 16.33
N ARG A 257 -3.49 -5.67 16.58
CA ARG A 257 -4.29 -4.91 15.60
C ARG A 257 -3.70 -3.55 15.27
N GLN A 258 -3.07 -2.87 16.22
CA GLN A 258 -2.41 -1.59 15.99
C GLN A 258 -1.22 -1.71 15.01
N TYR A 259 -0.47 -2.81 15.07
CA TYR A 259 0.78 -2.98 14.32
C TYR A 259 0.71 -3.98 13.16
N MET A 260 -0.45 -4.62 12.92
CA MET A 260 -0.62 -5.67 11.90
C MET A 260 -0.42 -5.21 10.45
N ILE A 261 -0.27 -3.90 10.23
CA ILE A 261 0.18 -3.32 8.95
C ILE A 261 1.59 -3.80 8.60
N ASP A 262 2.42 -4.14 9.59
CA ASP A 262 3.69 -4.80 9.36
C ASP A 262 3.45 -6.31 9.09
N PRO A 263 3.75 -6.81 7.86
CA PRO A 263 3.54 -8.21 7.53
C PRO A 263 4.45 -9.17 8.32
N MET A 264 5.56 -8.66 8.88
CA MET A 264 6.56 -9.42 9.63
C MET A 264 6.42 -9.31 11.15
N LEU A 265 5.37 -8.63 11.63
CA LEU A 265 5.11 -8.45 13.06
C LEU A 265 5.20 -9.78 13.83
N CYS A 266 6.20 -9.88 14.69
CA CYS A 266 6.48 -11.02 15.56
C CYS A 266 6.73 -12.35 14.86
N ARG A 267 7.04 -12.35 13.55
CA ARG A 267 7.31 -13.58 12.80
C ARG A 267 8.75 -14.09 12.97
N ARG A 268 9.65 -13.26 13.50
CA ARG A 268 11.09 -13.56 13.64
C ARG A 268 11.48 -13.96 15.06
N THR A 269 10.51 -14.25 15.93
CA THR A 269 10.78 -14.60 17.33
C THR A 269 11.68 -15.84 17.45
N THR A 270 11.43 -16.89 16.66
CA THR A 270 12.23 -18.13 16.68
C THR A 270 13.69 -17.89 16.24
N GLU A 271 13.90 -17.06 15.20
CA GLU A 271 15.24 -16.65 14.74
C GLU A 271 16.01 -15.98 15.89
N VAL A 272 15.39 -14.97 16.49
CA VAL A 272 16.00 -14.16 17.55
C VAL A 272 16.30 -15.00 18.79
N GLU A 273 15.39 -15.88 19.21
CA GLU A 273 15.61 -16.79 20.34
C GLU A 273 16.76 -17.78 20.10
N GLY A 274 16.86 -18.31 18.88
CA GLY A 274 17.94 -19.22 18.49
C GLY A 274 19.30 -18.55 18.56
N GLU A 275 19.44 -17.35 17.98
CA GLU A 275 20.68 -16.59 18.00
C GLU A 275 21.10 -16.20 19.43
N ILE A 276 20.18 -15.71 20.26
CA ILE A 276 20.48 -15.33 21.65
C ILE A 276 20.99 -16.52 22.47
N LYS A 277 20.38 -17.70 22.31
CA LYS A 277 20.82 -18.90 23.02
C LYS A 277 22.22 -19.36 22.58
N GLY A 278 22.52 -19.25 21.29
CA GLY A 278 23.85 -19.57 20.75
C GLY A 278 24.95 -18.66 21.29
N MET A 279 24.67 -17.36 21.46
CA MET A 279 25.64 -16.40 22.01
C MET A 279 26.02 -16.68 23.46
N ASN A 280 25.15 -17.34 24.24
CA ASN A 280 25.41 -17.68 25.63
C ASN A 280 26.20 -18.99 25.80
N GLY A 281 26.38 -19.77 24.72
CA GLY A 281 27.01 -21.09 24.76
C GLY A 281 28.49 -21.13 24.38
N THR A 282 29.07 -20.04 23.88
CA THR A 282 30.47 -19.98 23.41
C THR A 282 31.36 -19.14 24.33
N THR A 283 31.36 -19.45 25.62
CA THR A 283 32.46 -19.09 26.51
C THR A 283 33.50 -20.21 26.46
N GLU A 284 34.44 -20.12 25.53
CA GLU A 284 35.74 -20.82 25.60
C GLU A 284 36.86 -19.80 25.76
#